data_AF-A0A257Q7R5-F1
#
_entry.id   AF-A0A257Q7R5-F1
#
_cell.length_a   1.000
_cell.length_b   1.000
_cell.length_c   1.000
_cell.angle_alpha   90.00
_cell.angle_beta   90.00
_cell.angle_gamma   90.00
#
_symmetry.space_group_name_H-M   'P 1'
#
loop_
_entity.id
_entity.type
_entity.pdbx_description
1 polymer ?
#
loop_
_entity_poly.entity_id
_entity_poly.type
_entity_poly.pdbx_seq_one_letter_code
_entity_poly.pdbx_strand_id
1 'polypeptide(L)' 'MPEKKRIRGADIIAQTLTRLGVEKVFSLSGNHIMPLYDALIDTPVDIIHVRHEAACVHMADAYARTTGQVGIA' A
#
# COMPACT_ATOMS: atom_id res chain seq x y z
N MET A 1 33.33 1.49 4.01
CA MET A 1 32.31 1.25 2.96
C MET A 1 30.97 1.23 3.67
N PRO A 2 29.99 2.09 3.34
CA PRO A 2 28.68 1.97 3.96
C PRO A 2 28.07 0.63 3.55
N GLU A 3 27.49 -0.07 4.51
CA GLU A 3 26.88 -1.38 4.29
C GLU A 3 25.72 -1.23 3.29
N LYS A 4 25.69 -2.11 2.27
CA LYS A 4 24.61 -2.10 1.27
C LYS A 4 23.32 -2.51 2.00
N LYS A 5 22.44 -1.53 2.29
CA LYS A 5 21.14 -1.80 2.92
C LYS A 5 20.40 -2.83 2.06
N ARG A 6 20.13 -4.01 2.64
CA ARG A 6 19.40 -5.08 1.96
C ARG A 6 17.97 -4.60 1.71
N ILE A 7 17.58 -4.50 0.45
CA ILE A 7 16.23 -4.11 0.05
C ILE A 7 15.27 -5.26 0.39
N ARG A 8 14.20 -4.97 1.13
CA ARG A 8 13.14 -5.92 1.46
C ARG A 8 12.14 -5.99 0.31
N GLY A 9 11.40 -7.11 0.19
CA GLY A 9 10.32 -7.21 -0.80
C GLY A 9 9.27 -6.10 -0.65
N ALA A 10 8.93 -5.74 0.59
CA ALA A 10 8.02 -4.63 0.88
C ALA A 10 8.52 -3.27 0.35
N ASP A 11 9.83 -3.01 0.42
CA ASP A 11 10.42 -1.77 -0.09
C ASP A 11 10.27 -1.67 -1.61
N ILE A 12 10.40 -2.81 -2.32
CA ILE A 12 10.20 -2.90 -3.77
C ILE A 12 8.74 -2.60 -4.13
N ILE A 13 7.79 -3.15 -3.36
CA ILE A 13 6.36 -2.88 -3.55
C ILE A 13 6.08 -1.39 -3.36
N ALA A 14 6.49 -0.80 -2.24
CA ALA A 14 6.27 0.62 -1.94
C ALA A 14 6.85 1.56 -3.02
N GLN A 15 8.09 1.30 -3.46
CA GLN A 15 8.71 2.05 -4.55
C GLN A 15 7.96 1.90 -5.86
N THR A 16 7.47 0.70 -6.17
CA THR A 16 6.70 0.42 -7.38
C THR A 16 5.37 1.17 -7.38
N LEU A 17 4.62 1.10 -6.27
CA LEU A 17 3.34 1.82 -6.12
C LEU A 17 3.55 3.33 -6.25
N THR A 18 4.58 3.88 -5.59
CA THR A 18 4.96 5.29 -5.69
C THR A 18 5.27 5.69 -7.13
N ARG A 19 6.08 4.88 -7.84
CA ARG A 19 6.46 5.15 -9.23
C ARG A 19 5.28 5.07 -10.20
N LEU A 20 4.29 4.23 -9.91
CA LEU A 20 3.06 4.14 -10.67
C LEU A 20 2.06 5.27 -10.36
N GLY A 21 2.39 6.18 -9.44
CA GLY A 21 1.52 7.28 -9.07
C GLY A 21 0.28 6.82 -8.29
N VAL A 22 0.37 5.69 -7.59
CA VAL A 22 -0.71 5.20 -6.72
C VAL A 22 -0.88 6.18 -5.57
N GLU A 23 -2.11 6.63 -5.36
CA GLU A 23 -2.41 7.54 -4.26
C GLU A 23 -2.81 6.81 -2.97
N LYS A 24 -3.55 5.69 -3.07
CA LYS A 24 -4.21 5.07 -1.92
C LYS A 24 -4.11 3.55 -1.96
N VAL A 25 -3.85 2.96 -0.80
CA VAL A 25 -3.93 1.52 -0.54
C VAL A 25 -4.91 1.32 0.61
N PHE A 26 -5.99 0.58 0.37
CA PHE A 26 -6.89 0.13 1.41
C PHE A 26 -6.27 -1.08 2.08
N SER A 27 -6.22 -1.14 3.41
CA SER A 27 -5.60 -2.28 4.08
C SER A 27 -6.11 -2.50 5.50
N LEU A 28 -6.01 -3.73 5.99
CA LEU A 28 -6.24 -4.09 7.39
C LEU A 28 -4.91 -4.49 8.02
N SER A 29 -4.60 -3.93 9.19
CA SER A 29 -3.37 -4.23 9.91
C SER A 29 -3.36 -5.67 10.38
N GLY A 30 -2.22 -6.32 10.23
CA GLY A 30 -1.95 -7.65 10.78
C GLY A 30 -0.45 -7.91 10.75
N ASN A 31 0.05 -8.75 11.66
CA ASN A 31 1.49 -8.94 11.85
C ASN A 31 2.25 -9.25 10.55
N HIS A 32 1.65 -10.02 9.64
CA HIS A 32 2.31 -10.42 8.39
C HIS A 32 2.44 -9.29 7.36
N ILE A 33 1.55 -8.29 7.37
CA ILE A 33 1.58 -7.18 6.41
C ILE A 33 2.35 -5.95 6.93
N MET A 34 2.78 -5.96 8.19
CA MET A 34 3.48 -4.82 8.80
C MET A 34 4.72 -4.35 8.04
N PRO A 35 5.56 -5.22 7.45
CA PRO A 35 6.67 -4.77 6.63
C PRO A 35 6.26 -3.86 5.46
N LEU A 36 5.05 -4.04 4.90
CA LEU A 36 4.51 -3.19 3.85
C LEU A 36 4.02 -1.85 4.39
N TYR A 37 3.39 -1.83 5.56
CA TYR A 37 3.02 -0.58 6.24
C TYR A 37 4.27 0.26 6.53
N ASP A 38 5.30 -0.37 7.10
CA ASP A 38 6.58 0.27 7.39
C ASP A 38 7.23 0.83 6.12
N ALA A 39 7.11 0.11 4.99
CA ALA A 39 7.69 0.55 3.72
C ALA A 39 6.92 1.71 3.08
N LEU A 40 5.61 1.82 3.34
CA LEU A 40 4.75 2.86 2.79
C LEU A 40 4.73 4.16 3.62
N ILE A 41 5.14 4.11 4.91
CA ILE A 41 5.02 5.25 5.84
C ILE A 41 5.76 6.52 5.39
N ASP A 42 6.86 6.36 4.66
CA ASP A 42 7.70 7.45 4.13
C ASP A 42 7.44 7.72 2.63
N THR A 43 6.34 7.21 2.09
CA THR A 43 5.95 7.38 0.68
C THR A 43 4.74 8.30 0.57
N PRO A 44 4.46 8.87 -0.62
CA PRO A 44 3.22 9.64 -0.85
C PRO A 44 1.96 8.76 -0.96
N VAL A 45 2.07 7.45 -0.76
CA VAL A 45 0.93 6.52 -0.84
C VAL A 45 0.22 6.47 0.52
N ASP A 46 -1.05 6.88 0.55
CA ASP A 46 -1.86 6.85 1.76
C ASP A 46 -2.35 5.43 2.07
N ILE A 47 -2.12 4.97 3.30
CA ILE A 47 -2.74 3.75 3.82
C ILE A 47 -4.10 4.08 4.43
N ILE A 48 -5.17 3.64 3.76
CA ILE A 48 -6.54 3.75 4.27
C ILE A 48 -6.85 2.50 5.10
N HIS A 49 -6.68 2.62 6.41
CA HIS A 49 -6.84 1.51 7.33
C HIS A 49 -8.31 1.16 7.61
N VAL A 50 -8.73 -0.06 7.25
CA VAL A 50 -10.10 -0.55 7.45
C VAL A 50 -10.26 -1.34 8.76
N ARG A 51 -11.45 -1.91 9.01
CA ARG A 51 -11.74 -2.79 10.16
C ARG A 51 -12.24 -4.17 9.78
N HIS A 52 -12.52 -4.38 8.49
CA HIS A 52 -13.06 -5.62 7.97
C HIS A 52 -12.54 -5.82 6.53
N GLU A 53 -12.10 -7.02 6.21
CA GLU A 53 -11.44 -7.35 4.93
C GLU A 53 -12.39 -7.16 3.74
N ALA A 54 -13.64 -7.61 3.85
CA ALA A 54 -14.65 -7.33 2.82
C ALA A 54 -14.83 -5.83 2.55
N ALA A 55 -14.85 -4.98 3.59
CA ALA A 55 -14.93 -3.54 3.43
C ALA A 55 -13.70 -2.96 2.70
N CYS A 56 -12.50 -3.52 2.94
CA CYS A 56 -11.28 -3.19 2.20
C CYS A 56 -11.48 -3.32 0.69
N VAL A 57 -11.94 -4.50 0.26
CA VAL A 57 -12.13 -4.82 -1.15
C VAL A 57 -13.25 -3.97 -1.77
N HIS A 58 -14.35 -3.77 -1.06
CA HIS A 58 -15.44 -2.91 -1.53
C HIS A 58 -15.00 -1.45 -1.69
N MET A 59 -14.18 -0.93 -0.78
CA MET A 59 -13.61 0.42 -0.89
C MET A 59 -12.68 0.54 -2.09
N ALA A 60 -11.79 -0.43 -2.31
CA ALA A 60 -10.91 -0.45 -3.47
C ALA A 60 -11.68 -0.51 -4.80
N ASP A 61 -12.70 -1.37 -4.92
CA ASP A 61 -13.54 -1.46 -6.12
C ASP A 61 -14.32 -0.15 -6.37
N ALA A 62 -14.92 0.42 -5.32
CA ALA A 62 -15.61 1.70 -5.43
C ALA A 62 -14.67 2.84 -5.84
N TYR A 63 -13.47 2.90 -5.25
CA TYR A 63 -12.43 3.88 -5.61
C TYR A 63 -12.09 3.79 -7.08
N ALA A 64 -11.86 2.58 -7.59
CA ALA A 64 -11.51 2.38 -8.98
C ALA A 64 -12.60 2.85 -9.95
N ARG A 65 -13.86 2.51 -9.66
CA ARG A 65 -15.02 2.87 -10.51
C ARG A 65 -15.31 4.37 -10.50
N THR A 66 -15.14 5.03 -9.36
CA THR A 66 -15.51 6.43 -9.19
C THR A 66 -14.43 7.41 -9.64
N THR A 67 -13.16 7.00 -9.60
CA THR A 67 -12.02 7.86 -9.94
C THR A 67 -11.37 7.52 -11.28
N GLY A 68 -11.58 6.29 -11.79
CA GLY A 68 -10.83 5.76 -12.93
C GLY A 68 -9.38 5.36 -12.60
N GLN A 69 -8.94 5.51 -11.35
CA GLN A 69 -7.63 5.05 -10.87
C GLN A 69 -7.68 3.56 -10.49
N VAL A 70 -6.52 2.95 -10.21
CA VAL A 70 -6.46 1.57 -9.72
C VAL A 70 -6.87 1.51 -8.24
N GLY A 71 -7.77 0.58 -7.90
CA GLY A 71 -8.10 0.25 -6.51
C GLY A 71 -7.17 -0.85 -5.98
N ILE A 72 -6.63 -0.68 -4.77
CA ILE A 72 -5.67 -1.62 -4.17
C ILE A 72 -6.14 -1.99 -2.76
N ALA A 73 -6.27 -3.28 -2.47
CA ALA A 73 -6.69 -3.84 -1.18
C ALA A 73 -5.70 -4.91 -0.67
#